data_AF-A0A3A4S0F4-F1
#
_entry.id   AF-A0A3A4S0F4-F1
#
_cell.length_a   1.000
_cell.length_b   1.000
_cell.length_c   1.000
_cell.angle_alpha   90.00
_cell.angle_beta   90.00
_cell.angle_gamma   90.00
#
_symmetry.space_group_name_H-M   'P 1'
#
loop_
_entity.id
_entity.type
_entity.pdbx_description
1 polymer ?
#
loop_
_entity_poly.entity_id
_entity_poly.type
_entity_poly.pdbx_seq_one_letter_code
_entity_poly.pdbx_strand_id
1 'polypeptide(L)'
;MKRNFRMVTIMFTMVMASITLLHNPACAFVAAEDIHIDRGIVDYVNHHDGSIQIGESAYFFEKKGNSQIAEHNISQSDLVEIYYKRVEDKKMIIRIKLIQRESSAN
;
A
#
# COMPACT_ATOMS: atom_id res chain seq x y z
N MET A 1 -8.01 -10.60 62.16
CA MET A 1 -8.07 -9.67 61.01
C MET A 1 -7.35 -10.18 59.75
N LYS A 2 -7.38 -11.49 59.42
CA LYS A 2 -6.71 -12.06 58.21
C LYS A 2 -7.66 -12.48 57.08
N ARG A 3 -8.99 -12.50 57.32
CA ARG A 3 -9.99 -12.95 56.34
C ARG A 3 -10.37 -11.85 55.33
N ASN A 4 -10.44 -10.60 55.76
CA ASN A 4 -10.90 -9.49 54.93
C ASN A 4 -9.88 -9.08 53.86
N PHE A 5 -8.58 -9.29 54.12
CA PHE A 5 -7.52 -8.93 53.16
C PHE A 5 -7.58 -9.80 51.90
N ARG A 6 -7.84 -11.11 52.04
CA ARG A 6 -7.93 -12.05 50.91
C ARG A 6 -9.07 -11.73 49.95
N MET A 7 -10.19 -11.22 50.46
CA MET A 7 -11.36 -10.90 49.65
C MET A 7 -11.12 -9.64 48.80
N VAL A 8 -10.45 -8.63 49.37
CA VAL A 8 -10.08 -7.41 48.65
C VAL A 8 -9.09 -7.70 47.52
N THR A 9 -8.10 -8.57 47.75
CA THR A 9 -7.11 -8.92 46.72
C THR A 9 -7.75 -9.60 45.50
N ILE A 10 -8.76 -10.45 45.71
CA ILE A 10 -9.48 -11.13 44.62
C ILE A 10 -10.31 -10.14 43.80
N MET A 11 -10.95 -9.16 44.44
CA MET A 11 -11.70 -8.14 43.70
C MET A 11 -10.76 -7.26 42.87
N PHE A 12 -9.58 -6.94 43.39
CA PHE A 12 -8.61 -6.11 42.68
C PHE A 12 -7.99 -6.82 41.46
N THR A 13 -7.74 -8.13 41.53
CA THR A 13 -7.25 -8.90 40.37
C THR A 13 -8.31 -9.08 39.29
N MET A 14 -9.60 -9.24 39.65
CA MET A 14 -10.69 -9.31 38.67
C MET A 14 -10.90 -7.99 37.91
N VAL A 15 -10.76 -6.84 38.60
CA VAL A 15 -10.87 -5.51 37.96
C VAL A 15 -9.68 -5.25 37.03
N MET A 16 -8.46 -5.61 37.43
CA MET A 16 -7.30 -5.46 36.56
C MET A 16 -7.38 -6.34 35.31
N ALA A 17 -7.84 -7.59 35.42
CA ALA A 17 -7.99 -8.48 34.26
C ALA A 17 -9.00 -7.97 33.22
N SER A 18 -10.06 -7.29 33.66
CA SER A 18 -11.07 -6.72 32.77
C SER A 18 -10.59 -5.45 32.05
N ILE A 19 -9.70 -4.68 32.67
CA ILE A 19 -9.05 -3.51 32.03
C ILE A 19 -8.04 -3.97 30.97
N THR A 20 -7.28 -5.05 31.21
CA THR A 20 -6.31 -5.57 30.23
C THR A 20 -7.01 -6.08 28.96
N LEU A 21 -8.21 -6.65 29.07
CA LEU A 21 -8.98 -7.11 27.91
C LEU A 21 -9.59 -5.96 27.09
N LEU A 22 -9.92 -4.83 27.73
CA LEU A 22 -10.44 -3.64 27.04
C LEU A 22 -9.34 -2.76 26.41
N HIS A 23 -8.08 -2.95 26.81
CA HIS A 23 -6.94 -2.19 26.29
C HIS A 23 -5.94 -3.05 25.51
N ASN A 24 -6.39 -4.20 24.95
CA ASN A 24 -5.57 -5.01 24.07
C ASN A 24 -5.96 -4.73 22.60
N PRO A 25 -5.49 -3.64 21.95
CA PRO A 25 -5.52 -3.52 20.50
C PRO A 25 -4.46 -4.43 19.84
N ALA A 26 -4.04 -5.53 20.49
CA ALA A 26 -3.04 -6.47 20.00
C ALA A 26 -3.56 -7.39 18.87
N CYS A 27 -4.74 -7.10 18.33
CA CYS A 27 -5.24 -7.68 17.08
C CYS A 27 -5.94 -6.61 16.24
N ALA A 28 -5.34 -5.42 16.13
CA ALA A 28 -5.43 -4.72 14.87
C ALA A 28 -4.69 -5.59 13.84
N PHE A 29 -5.41 -6.52 13.21
CA PHE A 29 -4.96 -7.12 11.97
C PHE A 29 -4.62 -5.93 11.07
N VAL A 30 -3.33 -5.73 10.82
CA VAL A 30 -2.87 -4.86 9.74
C VAL A 30 -3.57 -5.41 8.52
N ALA A 31 -4.61 -4.70 8.04
CA ALA A 31 -5.31 -5.07 6.84
C ALA A 31 -4.23 -5.28 5.78
N ALA A 32 -4.19 -6.46 5.18
CA ALA A 32 -3.29 -6.71 4.07
C ALA A 32 -3.54 -5.58 3.07
N GLU A 33 -2.53 -4.75 2.79
CA GLU A 33 -2.69 -3.70 1.79
C GLU A 33 -3.14 -4.38 0.50
N ASP A 34 -4.31 -3.99 -0.01
CA ASP A 34 -4.87 -4.52 -1.26
C ASP A 34 -3.99 -4.03 -2.42
N ILE A 35 -2.92 -4.80 -2.68
CA ILE A 35 -2.02 -4.60 -3.80
C ILE A 35 -2.61 -5.34 -4.99
N HIS A 36 -2.93 -4.57 -6.02
CA HIS A 36 -3.37 -5.06 -7.32
C HIS A 36 -2.19 -5.11 -8.30
N ILE A 37 -2.29 -6.00 -9.28
CA ILE A 37 -1.29 -6.18 -10.33
C ILE A 37 -1.99 -6.07 -11.67
N ASP A 38 -1.55 -5.13 -12.50
CA ASP A 38 -1.98 -5.00 -13.90
C ASP A 38 -0.75 -5.12 -14.82
N ARG A 39 -0.96 -5.66 -16.02
CA ARG A 39 0.09 -5.80 -17.04
C ARG A 39 -0.42 -5.25 -18.37
N GLY A 40 0.40 -4.46 -19.04
CA GLY A 40 0.05 -3.95 -20.36
C GLY A 40 1.13 -3.08 -20.98
N ILE A 41 0.85 -2.60 -22.18
CA ILE A 41 1.74 -1.72 -22.95
C ILE A 41 1.48 -0.28 -22.50
N VAL A 42 2.56 0.48 -22.28
CA VAL A 42 2.46 1.88 -21.92
C VAL A 42 2.05 2.70 -23.14
N ASP A 43 0.86 3.28 -23.10
CA ASP A 43 0.36 4.14 -24.17
C ASP A 43 0.89 5.56 -24.07
N TYR A 44 1.05 6.06 -22.84
CA TYR A 44 1.50 7.43 -22.59
C TYR A 44 2.16 7.56 -21.21
N VAL A 45 3.20 8.40 -21.14
CA VAL A 45 3.88 8.78 -19.90
C VAL A 45 3.78 10.28 -19.72
N ASN A 46 3.07 10.72 -18.68
CA ASN A 46 2.96 12.12 -18.33
C ASN A 46 4.04 12.50 -17.32
N HIS A 47 5.07 13.18 -17.81
CA HIS A 47 6.16 13.65 -16.95
C HIS A 47 5.72 14.77 -15.99
N HIS A 48 4.68 15.54 -16.29
CA HIS A 48 4.27 16.68 -15.47
C HIS A 48 3.62 16.25 -14.15
N ASP A 49 2.67 15.31 -14.22
CA ASP A 49 1.94 14.84 -13.03
C ASP A 49 2.45 13.50 -12.47
N GLY A 50 3.40 12.84 -13.14
CA GLY A 50 3.89 11.56 -12.69
C GLY A 50 2.93 10.41 -12.98
N SER A 51 2.19 10.44 -14.08
CA SER A 51 1.24 9.38 -14.44
C SER A 51 1.67 8.55 -15.65
N ILE A 52 1.24 7.30 -15.66
CA ILE A 52 1.42 6.34 -16.75
C ILE A 52 0.05 5.84 -17.17
N GLN A 53 -0.20 5.78 -18.46
CA GLN A 53 -1.44 5.26 -19.03
C GLN A 53 -1.19 3.91 -19.70
N ILE A 54 -2.06 2.93 -19.38
CA ILE A 54 -2.12 1.61 -20.01
C ILE A 54 -3.60 1.33 -20.35
N GLY A 55 -3.90 1.24 -21.63
CA GLY A 55 -5.25 1.26 -22.18
C GLY A 55 -6.04 2.48 -21.70
N GLU A 56 -7.21 2.22 -21.15
CA GLU A 56 -8.10 3.25 -20.58
C GLU A 56 -7.76 3.57 -19.11
N SER A 57 -6.77 2.89 -18.50
CA SER A 57 -6.40 3.08 -17.10
C SER A 57 -5.20 4.02 -16.93
N ALA A 58 -5.35 5.00 -16.05
CA ALA A 58 -4.26 5.86 -15.58
C ALA A 58 -3.76 5.42 -14.20
N TYR A 59 -2.44 5.42 -14.03
CA TYR A 59 -1.73 5.06 -12.80
C TYR A 59 -0.81 6.20 -12.38
N PHE A 60 -0.72 6.47 -11.08
CA PHE A 60 -0.05 7.66 -10.54
C PHE A 60 1.03 7.30 -9.52
N PHE A 61 2.20 7.93 -9.58
CA PHE A 61 3.21 7.77 -8.53
C PHE A 61 2.80 8.48 -7.22
N GLU A 62 3.18 7.91 -6.06
CA GLU A 62 2.85 8.45 -4.74
C GLU A 62 3.49 9.83 -4.49
N LYS A 63 4.63 10.11 -5.11
CA LYS A 63 5.29 11.42 -5.07
C LYS A 63 5.16 12.12 -6.42
N LYS A 64 4.65 13.36 -6.38
CA LYS A 64 4.61 14.25 -7.54
C LYS A 64 6.04 14.65 -7.93
N GLY A 65 6.47 14.32 -9.15
CA GLY A 65 7.69 14.87 -9.74
C GLY A 65 8.41 13.94 -10.73
N ASN A 66 9.16 14.56 -11.65
CA ASN A 66 9.86 13.89 -12.76
C ASN A 66 10.87 12.81 -12.32
N SER A 67 11.34 12.84 -11.07
CA SER A 67 12.43 11.98 -10.57
C SER A 67 12.08 10.49 -10.62
N GLN A 68 10.85 10.10 -10.25
CA GLN A 68 10.49 8.68 -10.18
C GLN A 68 10.25 8.05 -11.56
N ILE A 69 9.68 8.79 -12.51
CA ILE A 69 9.54 8.29 -13.90
C ILE A 69 10.92 8.04 -14.51
N ALA A 70 11.86 8.98 -14.30
CA ALA A 70 13.22 8.84 -14.77
C ALA A 70 13.97 7.69 -14.09
N GLU A 71 13.76 7.49 -12.78
CA GLU A 71 14.31 6.36 -12.02
C GLU A 71 13.86 5.00 -12.57
N HIS A 72 12.61 4.90 -13.03
CA HIS A 72 12.09 3.66 -13.58
C HIS A 72 12.41 3.45 -15.07
N ASN A 73 12.95 4.48 -15.74
CA ASN A 73 13.33 4.46 -17.16
C ASN A 73 12.24 3.80 -18.03
N ILE A 74 10.97 4.15 -17.81
CA ILE A 74 9.83 3.61 -18.56
C ILE A 74 9.46 4.57 -19.68
N SER A 75 9.28 4.03 -20.87
CA SER A 75 8.92 4.77 -22.07
C SER A 75 7.58 4.30 -22.64
N GLN A 76 7.02 5.09 -23.55
CA GLN A 76 5.92 4.66 -24.39
C GLN A 76 6.29 3.37 -25.16
N SER A 77 5.31 2.50 -25.36
CA SER A 77 5.44 1.17 -25.98
C SER A 77 6.20 0.12 -25.16
N ASP A 78 6.68 0.44 -23.96
CA ASP A 78 7.23 -0.57 -23.05
C ASP A 78 6.10 -1.48 -22.54
N LEU A 79 6.32 -2.79 -22.54
CA LEU A 79 5.47 -3.76 -21.86
C LEU A 79 5.87 -3.81 -20.38
N VAL A 80 4.94 -3.47 -19.49
CA VAL A 80 5.20 -3.33 -18.06
C VAL A 80 4.20 -4.11 -17.20
N GLU A 81 4.63 -4.42 -15.99
CA GLU A 81 3.81 -4.94 -14.90
C GLU A 81 3.79 -3.90 -13.77
N ILE A 82 2.59 -3.44 -13.41
CA ILE A 82 2.36 -2.39 -12.41
C ILE A 82 1.72 -3.01 -11.18
N TYR A 83 2.38 -2.81 -10.04
CA TYR A 83 1.84 -3.08 -8.71
C TYR A 83 1.30 -1.78 -8.15
N TYR A 84 0.02 -1.73 -7.82
CA TYR A 84 -0.64 -0.52 -7.35
C TYR A 84 -1.62 -0.80 -6.22
N LYS A 85 -1.87 0.22 -5.41
CA LYS A 85 -2.98 0.26 -4.44
C LYS A 85 -4.05 1.22 -4.94
N ARG A 86 -5.31 0.96 -4.60
CA ARG A 86 -6.38 1.95 -4.80
C ARG A 86 -6.43 2.89 -3.60
N VAL A 87 -6.31 4.19 -3.87
CA VAL A 87 -6.50 5.24 -2.86
C VAL A 87 -7.60 6.14 -3.40
N GLU A 88 -8.77 6.10 -2.75
CA GLU A 88 -10.00 6.69 -3.29
C GLU A 88 -10.27 6.15 -4.72
N ASP A 89 -10.42 7.04 -5.70
CA ASP A 89 -10.65 6.70 -7.12
C ASP A 89 -9.35 6.62 -7.94
N LYS A 90 -8.18 6.63 -7.30
CA LYS A 90 -6.87 6.65 -7.98
C LYS A 90 -6.12 5.35 -7.82
N LYS A 91 -5.49 4.90 -8.92
CA LYS A 91 -4.54 3.77 -8.92
C LYS A 91 -3.14 4.30 -8.64
N MET A 92 -2.66 4.11 -7.41
CA MET A 92 -1.36 4.61 -6.96
C MET A 92 -0.28 3.54 -7.14
N ILE A 93 0.71 3.81 -7.99
CA ILE A 93 1.84 2.93 -8.28
C ILE A 93 2.70 2.77 -7.03
N ILE A 94 2.88 1.52 -6.60
CA ILE A 94 3.84 1.12 -5.57
C ILE A 94 5.15 0.71 -6.24
N ARG A 95 5.04 -0.05 -7.33
CA ARG A 95 6.18 -0.56 -8.10
C ARG A 95 5.79 -0.76 -9.55
N ILE A 96 6.71 -0.46 -10.45
CA ILE A 96 6.61 -0.80 -11.87
C ILE A 96 7.80 -1.66 -12.28
N LYS A 97 7.56 -2.66 -13.12
CA LYS A 97 8.57 -3.56 -13.66
C LYS A 97 8.48 -3.58 -15.18
N LEU A 98 9.58 -3.21 -15.84
CA LEU A 98 9.74 -3.40 -17.28
C LEU A 98 9.86 -4.90 -17.59
N ILE A 99 9.00 -5.39 -18.49
CA ILE A 99 9.05 -6.77 -18.98
C ILE A 99 9.77 -6.83 -20.32
N GLN A 100 9.40 -5.93 -21.23
CA GLN A 100 9.97 -5.88 -22.58
C GLN A 100 9.98 -4.44 -23.08
N ARG A 101 11.09 -4.04 -23.69
CA ARG A 101 11.21 -2.80 -24.44
C ARG A 101 11.11 -3.11 -25.93
N GLU A 102 10.20 -2.45 -26.63
CA GLU A 102 10.32 -2.38 -28.08
C GLU A 102 11.51 -1.47 -28.40
N SER A 103 12.63 -2.08 -28.75
CA SER A 103 13.79 -1.34 -29.24
C SER A 103 13.38 -0.73 -30.58
N SER A 104 13.10 0.58 -30.58
CA SER A 104 13.02 1.35 -31.81
C SER A 104 14.42 1.41 -32.41
N ALA A 105 14.80 0.35 -33.13
CA ALA A 105 15.95 0.37 -34.01
C ALA A 105 15.55 1.20 -35.24
N ASN A 106 15.93 2.47 -35.22
CA ASN A 106 16.08 3.31 -36.41
C ASN A 106 17.42 4.02 -36.33
#